data_AF-A0A2E5RD68-F1
#
_entry.id   AF-A0A2E5RD68-F1
#
_cell.length_a   1.000
_cell.length_b   1.000
_cell.length_c   1.000
_cell.angle_alpha   90.00
_cell.angle_beta   90.00
_cell.angle_gamma   90.00
#
_symmetry.space_group_name_H-M   'P 1'
#
loop_
_entity.id
_entity.type
_entity.pdbx_description
1 polymer ?
#
loop_
_entity_poly.entity_id
_entity_poly.type
_entity_poly.pdbx_seq_one_letter_code
_entity_poly.pdbx_strand_id
1 'polypeptide(L)'
;MQRRAVVPSRVNIIGEHTDYAGGLALPFAIDCNLTLEAVEREKGFSGDSIVVELWKSAGGWPADLSVTSTIPIGKGMSSSAALCLAIVLCSKGPLDSLDASKEAQRIEHEVLGTPCGLLDQLAMMNAKEGHASLIDFSDLSVEFVPIPHDWRFKLVDSKIQRELSSTQYGKENSYLQQHVEDENARVRSAISSSAIDLGELLNQSHASLRSLGVSLPEMDQLVESIQQEDGVLGARMMGGGFGGMILVLVEGEGVFPEIPLVQSSEAAILEEIF
;
A
#
# COMPACT_ATOMS: atom_id res chain seq x y z
N MET A 1 8.67 -28.62 -9.95
CA MET A 1 9.05 -27.20 -9.81
C MET A 1 8.58 -26.68 -8.48
N GLN A 2 9.38 -25.86 -7.81
CA GLN A 2 8.97 -25.15 -6.61
C GLN A 2 9.37 -23.67 -6.72
N ARG A 3 8.45 -22.79 -6.36
CA ARG A 3 8.67 -21.34 -6.36
C ARG A 3 8.22 -20.73 -5.04
N ARG A 4 8.95 -19.73 -4.58
CA ARG A 4 8.61 -18.93 -3.41
C ARG A 4 8.66 -17.46 -3.77
N ALA A 5 7.59 -16.74 -3.52
CA ALA A 5 7.55 -15.28 -3.62
C ALA A 5 7.44 -14.69 -2.22
N VAL A 6 8.26 -13.68 -1.93
CA VAL A 6 8.16 -12.87 -0.71
C VAL A 6 7.87 -11.45 -1.16
N VAL A 7 6.69 -10.94 -0.79
CA VAL A 7 6.19 -9.63 -1.19
C VAL A 7 6.04 -8.78 0.06
N PRO A 8 6.69 -7.60 0.14
CA PRO A 8 6.54 -6.71 1.28
C PRO A 8 5.16 -6.07 1.31
N SER A 9 4.86 -5.36 2.39
CA SER A 9 3.76 -4.41 2.46
C SER A 9 4.29 -3.03 2.03
N ARG A 10 3.40 -2.04 1.98
CA ARG A 10 3.76 -0.65 1.69
C ARG A 10 3.07 0.34 2.63
N VAL A 11 3.74 1.45 2.84
CA VAL A 11 3.19 2.68 3.42
C VAL A 11 3.11 3.73 2.32
N ASN A 12 2.00 4.46 2.24
CA ASN A 12 1.89 5.63 1.38
C ASN A 12 2.17 6.88 2.22
N ILE A 13 3.25 7.62 1.93
CA ILE A 13 3.58 8.83 2.69
C ILE A 13 2.51 9.89 2.38
N ILE A 14 2.27 10.14 1.09
CA ILE A 14 1.33 11.16 0.59
C ILE A 14 0.97 10.86 -0.88
N GLY A 15 -0.16 11.36 -1.37
CA GLY A 15 -0.69 10.99 -2.68
C GLY A 15 -1.71 9.86 -2.59
N GLU A 16 -2.73 10.04 -1.75
CA GLU A 16 -3.84 9.08 -1.65
C GLU A 16 -4.94 9.44 -2.65
N HIS A 17 -5.66 8.46 -3.18
CA HIS A 17 -6.78 8.70 -4.11
C HIS A 17 -6.40 9.44 -5.42
N THR A 18 -5.12 9.41 -5.78
CA THR A 18 -4.56 9.97 -7.02
C THR A 18 -4.30 8.92 -8.10
N ASP A 19 -4.17 7.66 -7.72
CA ASP A 19 -3.70 6.56 -8.58
C ASP A 19 -4.65 6.21 -9.71
N TYR A 20 -5.95 6.11 -9.42
CA TYR A 20 -6.98 5.90 -10.44
C TYR A 20 -7.33 7.18 -11.23
N ALA A 21 -6.69 8.31 -10.92
CA ALA A 21 -6.91 9.60 -11.58
C ALA A 21 -5.66 10.10 -12.33
N GLY A 22 -4.60 9.28 -12.46
CA GLY A 22 -3.38 9.64 -13.17
C GLY A 22 -2.53 10.70 -12.44
N GLY A 23 -2.66 10.82 -11.12
CA GLY A 23 -1.87 11.74 -10.30
C GLY A 23 -0.54 11.16 -9.84
N LEU A 24 -0.06 11.60 -8.67
CA LEU A 24 1.20 11.19 -8.06
C LEU A 24 1.00 10.51 -6.72
N ALA A 25 1.91 9.62 -6.35
CA ALA A 25 2.05 9.12 -4.98
C ALA A 25 3.52 8.94 -4.58
N LEU A 26 3.77 8.95 -3.27
CA LEU A 26 5.10 8.74 -2.69
C LEU A 26 5.10 7.61 -1.63
N PRO A 27 4.85 6.35 -2.02
CA PRO A 27 4.93 5.21 -1.10
C PRO A 27 6.36 4.68 -0.90
N PHE A 28 6.54 3.82 0.09
CA PHE A 28 7.72 2.97 0.26
C PHE A 28 7.31 1.60 0.82
N ALA A 29 8.06 0.55 0.50
CA ALA A 29 7.82 -0.78 1.05
C ALA A 29 8.32 -0.90 2.49
N ILE A 30 7.70 -1.78 3.28
CA ILE A 30 8.06 -2.03 4.68
C ILE A 30 8.27 -3.52 4.95
N ASP A 31 9.04 -3.84 5.99
CA ASP A 31 9.36 -5.23 6.38
C ASP A 31 8.19 -5.91 7.12
N CYS A 32 7.06 -6.02 6.43
CA CYS A 32 5.89 -6.81 6.79
C CYS A 32 5.53 -7.58 5.52
N ASN A 33 5.79 -8.89 5.49
CA ASN A 33 5.83 -9.64 4.24
C ASN A 33 4.70 -10.66 4.16
N LEU A 34 4.24 -10.90 2.94
CA LEU A 34 3.48 -12.08 2.55
C LEU A 34 4.39 -13.02 1.77
N THR A 35 4.42 -14.28 2.18
CA THR A 35 5.13 -15.35 1.50
C THR A 35 4.14 -16.34 0.90
N LEU A 36 4.25 -16.59 -0.40
CA LEU A 36 3.57 -17.69 -1.09
C LEU A 36 4.60 -18.73 -1.49
N GLU A 37 4.38 -19.98 -1.10
CA GLU A 37 5.10 -21.13 -1.67
C GLU A 37 4.17 -21.92 -2.58
N ALA A 38 4.68 -22.26 -3.77
CA ALA A 38 4.00 -23.07 -4.75
C ALA A 38 4.86 -24.29 -5.10
N VAL A 39 4.31 -25.49 -4.92
CA VAL A 39 4.99 -26.77 -5.22
C VAL A 39 4.21 -27.52 -6.29
N GLU A 40 4.89 -27.94 -7.36
CA GLU A 40 4.28 -28.63 -8.50
C GLU A 40 3.66 -29.97 -8.12
N ARG A 41 2.48 -30.22 -8.70
CA ARG A 41 1.72 -31.45 -8.60
C ARG A 41 1.52 -32.03 -9.99
N GLU A 42 1.29 -33.33 -10.08
CA GLU A 42 0.90 -33.95 -11.34
C GLU A 42 -0.47 -33.44 -11.85
N LYS A 43 -1.44 -33.27 -10.92
CA LYS A 43 -2.81 -32.83 -11.23
C LYS A 43 -3.47 -32.10 -10.06
N GLY A 44 -4.39 -31.21 -10.40
CA GLY A 44 -5.24 -30.49 -9.44
C GLY A 44 -4.51 -29.40 -8.66
N PHE A 45 -5.21 -28.81 -7.70
CA PHE A 45 -4.72 -27.72 -6.88
C PHE A 45 -5.08 -27.98 -5.42
N SER A 46 -4.23 -27.53 -4.50
CA SER A 46 -4.45 -27.63 -3.06
C SER A 46 -4.03 -26.31 -2.40
N GLY A 47 -4.78 -25.87 -1.40
CA GLY A 47 -4.57 -24.59 -0.73
C GLY A 47 -5.90 -23.95 -0.30
N ASP A 48 -5.82 -22.75 0.25
CA ASP A 48 -7.02 -21.94 0.53
C ASP A 48 -7.81 -21.69 -0.77
N SER A 49 -9.14 -21.68 -0.68
CA SER A 49 -10.01 -21.56 -1.86
C SER A 49 -9.77 -20.28 -2.64
N ILE A 50 -9.56 -19.14 -1.97
CA ILE A 50 -9.35 -17.86 -2.67
C ILE A 50 -7.98 -17.82 -3.34
N VAL A 51 -6.97 -18.43 -2.71
CA VAL A 51 -5.61 -18.53 -3.25
C VAL A 51 -5.61 -19.41 -4.51
N VAL A 52 -6.32 -20.54 -4.47
CA VAL A 52 -6.47 -21.43 -5.63
C VAL A 52 -7.25 -20.74 -6.77
N GLU A 53 -8.25 -19.93 -6.47
CA GLU A 53 -9.01 -19.18 -7.47
C GLU A 53 -8.15 -18.12 -8.17
N LEU A 54 -7.45 -17.29 -7.39
CA LEU A 54 -6.47 -16.33 -7.91
C LEU A 54 -5.37 -17.02 -8.72
N TRP A 55 -4.82 -18.14 -8.24
CA TRP A 55 -3.81 -18.92 -8.93
C TRP A 55 -4.28 -19.41 -10.31
N LYS A 56 -5.52 -19.90 -10.39
CA LYS A 56 -6.12 -20.30 -11.67
C LYS A 56 -6.37 -19.11 -12.59
N SER A 57 -6.82 -17.97 -12.08
CA SER A 57 -7.01 -16.75 -12.88
C SER A 57 -5.67 -16.24 -13.45
N ALA A 58 -4.58 -16.40 -12.71
CA ALA A 58 -3.22 -16.14 -13.19
C ALA A 58 -2.69 -17.21 -14.17
N GLY A 59 -3.47 -18.25 -14.50
CA GLY A 59 -3.03 -19.33 -15.39
C GLY A 59 -1.95 -20.24 -14.78
N GLY A 60 -1.95 -20.38 -13.45
CA GLY A 60 -1.00 -21.20 -12.73
C GLY A 60 -1.14 -22.71 -13.03
N TRP A 61 -0.02 -23.41 -12.94
CA TRP A 61 0.09 -24.86 -13.12
C TRP A 61 -0.43 -25.64 -11.89
N PRO A 62 -0.75 -26.94 -12.02
CA PRO A 62 -1.22 -27.77 -10.89
C PRO A 62 -0.27 -27.71 -9.67
N ALA A 63 -0.72 -27.16 -8.55
CA ALA A 63 0.16 -26.78 -7.44
C ALA A 63 -0.44 -27.04 -6.06
N ASP A 64 0.43 -27.35 -5.09
CA ASP A 64 0.18 -27.13 -3.66
C ASP A 64 0.58 -25.69 -3.32
N LEU A 65 -0.34 -24.92 -2.75
CA LEU A 65 -0.19 -23.50 -2.47
C LEU A 65 -0.31 -23.25 -0.96
N SER A 66 0.71 -22.64 -0.36
CA SER A 66 0.71 -22.22 1.04
C SER A 66 1.05 -20.74 1.15
N VAL A 67 0.29 -20.03 1.99
CA VAL A 67 0.48 -18.59 2.24
C VAL A 67 0.75 -18.39 3.73
N THR A 68 1.81 -17.63 4.02
CA THR A 68 2.09 -17.11 5.36
C THR A 68 2.25 -15.60 5.26
N SER A 69 1.69 -14.84 6.20
CA SER A 69 1.74 -13.37 6.15
C SER A 69 1.97 -12.79 7.54
N THR A 70 2.88 -11.82 7.63
CA THR A 70 3.00 -10.92 8.78
C THR A 70 2.24 -9.61 8.56
N ILE A 71 1.64 -9.41 7.39
CA ILE A 71 0.85 -8.23 7.06
C ILE A 71 -0.52 -8.30 7.76
N PRO A 72 -0.87 -7.33 8.63
CA PRO A 72 -2.21 -7.18 9.16
C PRO A 72 -3.29 -7.13 8.08
N ILE A 73 -4.21 -8.08 8.15
CA ILE A 73 -5.34 -8.20 7.21
C ILE A 73 -6.34 -7.06 7.45
N GLY A 74 -6.81 -6.45 6.36
CA GLY A 74 -7.91 -5.48 6.40
C GLY A 74 -7.57 -4.11 7.00
N LYS A 75 -6.29 -3.78 7.21
CA LYS A 75 -5.86 -2.53 7.84
C LYS A 75 -5.31 -1.46 6.89
N GLY A 76 -5.55 -1.58 5.59
CA GLY A 76 -5.02 -0.63 4.60
C GLY A 76 -3.53 -0.82 4.28
N MET A 77 -2.96 -2.00 4.61
CA MET A 77 -1.56 -2.36 4.38
C MET A 77 -1.39 -3.35 3.20
N SER A 78 -2.19 -3.19 2.13
CA SER A 78 -2.00 -3.90 0.86
C SER A 78 -1.90 -5.43 0.90
N SER A 79 -2.49 -6.11 1.89
CA SER A 79 -2.40 -7.57 1.98
C SER A 79 -3.01 -8.29 0.77
N SER A 80 -4.08 -7.75 0.15
CA SER A 80 -4.67 -8.32 -1.06
C SER A 80 -3.76 -8.15 -2.28
N ALA A 81 -3.22 -6.94 -2.49
CA ALA A 81 -2.29 -6.67 -3.57
C ALA A 81 -1.00 -7.49 -3.44
N ALA A 82 -0.48 -7.66 -2.20
CA ALA A 82 0.70 -8.47 -1.93
C ALA A 82 0.46 -9.95 -2.27
N LEU A 83 -0.73 -10.48 -1.93
CA LEU A 83 -1.14 -11.83 -2.31
C LEU A 83 -1.23 -11.98 -3.83
N CYS A 84 -1.84 -11.02 -4.53
CA CYS A 84 -1.97 -11.07 -5.98
C CYS A 84 -0.60 -11.02 -6.67
N LEU A 85 0.32 -10.15 -6.24
CA LEU A 85 1.70 -10.14 -6.72
C LEU A 85 2.41 -11.47 -6.48
N ALA A 86 2.30 -12.04 -5.27
CA ALA A 86 2.95 -13.30 -4.94
C ALA A 86 2.46 -14.43 -5.85
N ILE A 87 1.15 -14.46 -6.14
CA ILE A 87 0.53 -15.41 -7.07
C ILE A 87 1.06 -15.22 -8.49
N VAL A 88 1.13 -13.98 -8.99
CA VAL A 88 1.63 -13.69 -10.33
C VAL A 88 3.10 -14.10 -10.47
N LEU A 89 3.95 -13.70 -9.53
CA LEU A 89 5.38 -14.03 -9.53
C LEU A 89 5.61 -15.55 -9.51
N CYS A 90 4.93 -16.29 -8.64
CA CYS A 90 5.09 -17.74 -8.57
C CYS A 90 4.49 -18.47 -9.81
N SER A 91 3.35 -18.01 -10.33
CA SER A 91 2.67 -18.68 -11.45
C SER A 91 3.37 -18.43 -12.78
N LYS A 92 3.80 -17.19 -13.05
CA LYS A 92 4.39 -16.77 -14.33
C LYS A 92 5.91 -16.89 -14.35
N GLY A 93 6.57 -16.77 -13.20
CA GLY A 93 8.02 -16.65 -13.11
C GLY A 93 8.47 -15.18 -13.14
N PRO A 94 9.76 -14.92 -13.43
CA PRO A 94 10.29 -13.56 -13.49
C PRO A 94 9.54 -12.71 -14.53
N LEU A 95 9.07 -11.55 -14.09
CA LEU A 95 8.40 -10.53 -14.90
C LEU A 95 9.03 -9.17 -14.59
N ASP A 96 8.96 -8.23 -15.53
CA ASP A 96 9.23 -6.84 -15.18
C ASP A 96 8.15 -6.32 -14.22
N SER A 97 8.50 -5.24 -13.50
CA SER A 97 7.63 -4.70 -12.47
C SER A 97 6.24 -4.31 -12.98
N LEU A 98 6.16 -3.71 -14.18
CA LEU A 98 4.91 -3.17 -14.69
C LEU A 98 3.96 -4.28 -15.12
N ASP A 99 4.48 -5.29 -15.82
CA ASP A 99 3.71 -6.45 -16.24
C ASP A 99 3.23 -7.27 -15.04
N ALA A 100 4.09 -7.47 -14.03
CA ALA A 100 3.68 -8.11 -12.78
C ALA A 100 2.57 -7.33 -12.07
N SER A 101 2.69 -6.00 -12.01
CA SER A 101 1.71 -5.14 -11.33
C SER A 101 0.36 -5.12 -12.03
N LYS A 102 0.35 -5.04 -13.36
CA LYS A 102 -0.89 -5.07 -14.16
C LYS A 102 -1.60 -6.42 -14.09
N GLU A 103 -0.85 -7.52 -14.14
CA GLU A 103 -1.44 -8.86 -14.01
C GLU A 103 -2.00 -9.08 -12.60
N ALA A 104 -1.29 -8.60 -11.56
CA ALA A 104 -1.77 -8.67 -10.18
C ALA A 104 -3.05 -7.85 -9.97
N GLN A 105 -3.11 -6.63 -10.53
CA GLN A 105 -4.32 -5.82 -10.53
C GLN A 105 -5.48 -6.51 -11.27
N ARG A 106 -5.22 -7.11 -12.44
CA ARG A 106 -6.23 -7.83 -13.20
C ARG A 106 -6.88 -8.96 -12.39
N ILE A 107 -6.07 -9.82 -11.77
CA ILE A 107 -6.62 -10.94 -10.98
C ILE A 107 -7.34 -10.44 -9.71
N GLU A 108 -6.89 -9.33 -9.12
CA GLU A 108 -7.57 -8.70 -7.99
C GLU A 108 -8.96 -8.17 -8.39
N HIS A 109 -9.07 -7.53 -9.55
CA HIS A 109 -10.35 -7.06 -10.08
C HIS A 109 -11.29 -8.22 -10.43
N GLU A 110 -10.78 -9.26 -11.09
CA GLU A 110 -11.60 -10.39 -11.56
C GLU A 110 -12.07 -11.31 -10.43
N VAL A 111 -11.22 -11.58 -9.45
CA VAL A 111 -11.48 -12.59 -8.41
C VAL A 111 -11.96 -11.95 -7.11
N LEU A 112 -11.36 -10.84 -6.70
CA LEU A 112 -11.74 -10.16 -5.44
C LEU A 112 -12.80 -9.08 -5.66
N GLY A 113 -13.02 -8.63 -6.91
CA GLY A 113 -14.01 -7.62 -7.24
C GLY A 113 -13.68 -6.22 -6.72
N THR A 114 -12.42 -5.97 -6.36
CA THR A 114 -11.98 -4.70 -5.78
C THR A 114 -11.49 -3.76 -6.88
N PRO A 115 -12.11 -2.59 -7.13
CA PRO A 115 -11.66 -1.64 -8.15
C PRO A 115 -10.46 -0.81 -7.64
N CYS A 116 -9.30 -1.45 -7.47
CA CYS A 116 -8.06 -0.80 -7.03
C CYS A 116 -7.27 -0.17 -8.20
N GLY A 117 -6.49 0.88 -7.93
CA GLY A 117 -5.47 1.37 -8.85
C GLY A 117 -4.18 0.55 -8.77
N LEU A 118 -3.06 1.13 -9.21
CA LEU A 118 -1.75 0.45 -9.30
C LEU A 118 -0.75 0.82 -8.19
N LEU A 119 -1.15 1.69 -7.25
CA LEU A 119 -0.25 2.22 -6.21
C LEU A 119 0.44 1.10 -5.45
N ASP A 120 -0.35 0.18 -4.93
CA ASP A 120 0.11 -0.89 -4.05
C ASP A 120 1.13 -1.78 -4.77
N GLN A 121 0.77 -2.26 -5.97
CA GLN A 121 1.57 -3.19 -6.73
C GLN A 121 2.88 -2.55 -7.20
N LEU A 122 2.82 -1.32 -7.72
CA LEU A 122 4.02 -0.59 -8.16
C LEU A 122 4.93 -0.25 -7.00
N ALA A 123 4.40 0.11 -5.82
CA ALA A 123 5.19 0.38 -4.63
C ALA A 123 5.98 -0.86 -4.16
N MET A 124 5.35 -2.03 -4.12
CA MET A 124 5.99 -3.27 -3.65
C MET A 124 6.96 -3.86 -4.68
N MET A 125 6.69 -3.68 -5.98
CA MET A 125 7.58 -4.15 -7.05
C MET A 125 8.76 -3.21 -7.34
N ASN A 126 8.61 -1.91 -7.09
CA ASN A 126 9.66 -0.91 -7.26
C ASN A 126 10.06 -0.31 -5.92
N ALA A 127 10.40 -1.13 -4.94
CA ALA A 127 10.95 -0.65 -3.68
C ALA A 127 12.47 -0.75 -3.66
N LYS A 128 13.08 0.11 -2.84
CA LYS A 128 14.50 0.11 -2.56
C LYS A 128 14.71 0.57 -1.13
N GLU A 129 15.51 -0.15 -0.36
CA GLU A 129 15.77 0.21 1.03
C GLU A 129 16.31 1.65 1.14
N GLY A 130 15.79 2.41 2.12
CA GLY A 130 16.12 3.81 2.35
C GLY A 130 15.52 4.80 1.34
N HIS A 131 14.65 4.36 0.43
CA HIS A 131 14.02 5.22 -0.58
C HIS A 131 12.50 5.05 -0.61
N ALA A 132 11.81 6.15 -0.92
CA ALA A 132 10.44 6.15 -1.37
C ALA A 132 10.40 6.12 -2.90
N SER A 133 9.29 5.65 -3.44
CA SER A 133 9.04 5.52 -4.87
C SER A 133 8.07 6.62 -5.26
N LEU A 134 8.55 7.64 -5.96
CA LEU A 134 7.67 8.62 -6.60
C LEU A 134 7.05 7.96 -7.83
N ILE A 135 5.75 7.71 -7.78
CA ILE A 135 5.00 7.07 -8.86
C ILE A 135 4.18 8.14 -9.57
N ASP A 136 4.34 8.25 -10.89
CA ASP A 136 3.47 9.06 -11.76
C ASP A 136 2.49 8.13 -12.48
N PHE A 137 1.21 8.21 -12.13
CA PHE A 137 0.19 7.33 -12.69
C PHE A 137 -0.26 7.74 -14.11
N SER A 138 0.18 8.89 -14.61
CA SER A 138 -0.13 9.33 -15.98
C SER A 138 0.68 8.56 -17.04
N ASP A 139 1.90 8.13 -16.69
CA ASP A 139 2.79 7.35 -17.57
C ASP A 139 3.36 6.06 -16.93
N LEU A 140 3.04 5.82 -15.65
CA LEU A 140 3.47 4.67 -14.84
C LEU A 140 4.98 4.63 -14.57
N SER A 141 5.66 5.79 -14.65
CA SER A 141 7.06 5.93 -14.26
C SER A 141 7.25 5.85 -12.75
N VAL A 142 8.43 5.37 -12.33
CA VAL A 142 8.84 5.30 -10.93
C VAL A 142 10.24 5.88 -10.77
N GLU A 143 10.37 6.88 -9.89
CA GLU A 143 11.63 7.48 -9.50
C GLU A 143 11.93 7.24 -8.01
N PHE A 144 13.18 7.01 -7.65
CA PHE A 144 13.57 6.76 -6.26
C PHE A 144 13.98 8.05 -5.56
N VAL A 145 13.26 8.38 -4.49
CA VAL A 145 13.52 9.55 -3.63
C VAL A 145 14.10 9.06 -2.30
N PRO A 146 15.33 9.44 -1.90
CA PRO A 146 15.89 9.06 -0.61
C PRO A 146 15.01 9.52 0.54
N ILE A 147 14.74 8.64 1.51
CA ILE A 147 13.99 9.00 2.72
C ILE A 147 14.96 9.68 3.70
N PRO A 148 14.73 10.95 4.08
CA PRO A 148 15.54 11.62 5.09
C PRO A 148 15.53 10.88 6.44
N HIS A 149 16.68 10.84 7.11
CA HIS A 149 16.86 10.13 8.39
C HIS A 149 16.01 10.67 9.55
N ASP A 150 15.51 11.90 9.42
CA ASP A 150 14.62 12.57 10.36
C ASP A 150 13.13 12.36 10.03
N TRP A 151 12.82 11.71 8.90
CA TRP A 151 11.46 11.24 8.61
C TRP A 151 11.19 9.95 9.38
N ARG A 152 10.63 10.10 10.58
CA ARG A 152 10.38 9.00 11.51
C ARG A 152 8.89 8.68 11.55
N PHE A 153 8.50 7.65 10.82
CA PHE A 153 7.10 7.23 10.72
C PHE A 153 6.75 6.16 11.74
N LYS A 154 5.53 6.24 12.29
CA LYS A 154 4.86 5.20 13.07
C LYS A 154 3.49 4.92 12.46
N LEU A 155 3.00 3.70 12.65
CA LEU A 155 1.65 3.30 12.20
C LEU A 155 0.76 3.03 13.40
N VAL A 156 -0.30 3.82 13.54
CA VAL A 156 -1.30 3.66 14.60
C VAL A 156 -2.53 2.97 14.01
N ASP A 157 -2.91 1.83 14.59
CA ASP A 157 -4.12 1.11 14.20
C ASP A 157 -5.36 1.79 14.81
N SER A 158 -6.21 2.36 13.97
CA SER A 158 -7.43 3.06 14.40
C SER A 158 -8.43 2.17 15.15
N LYS A 159 -8.33 0.83 15.00
CA LYS A 159 -9.33 -0.15 15.47
C LYS A 159 -10.74 0.02 14.87
N ILE A 160 -10.92 0.96 13.95
CA ILE A 160 -12.18 1.16 13.23
C ILE A 160 -12.28 0.08 12.16
N GLN A 161 -13.30 -0.79 12.27
CA GLN A 161 -13.53 -1.86 11.32
C GLN A 161 -14.21 -1.33 10.07
N ARG A 162 -13.67 -1.69 8.91
CA ARG A 162 -14.23 -1.34 7.61
C ARG A 162 -15.40 -2.28 7.28
N GLU A 163 -16.58 -1.73 7.04
CA GLU A 163 -17.62 -2.44 6.29
C GLU A 163 -17.28 -2.30 4.79
N LEU A 164 -16.57 -3.28 4.23
CA LEU A 164 -16.18 -3.33 2.80
C LEU A 164 -17.39 -3.18 1.84
N SER A 165 -18.60 -3.50 2.31
CA SER A 165 -19.86 -3.37 1.58
C SER A 165 -20.35 -1.93 1.36
N SER A 166 -19.73 -0.91 1.96
CA SER A 166 -20.20 0.48 1.91
C SER A 166 -19.24 1.48 1.26
N THR A 167 -18.04 1.05 0.83
CA THR A 167 -17.11 1.96 0.16
C THR A 167 -17.65 2.30 -1.24
N GLN A 168 -18.22 3.50 -1.40
CA GLN A 168 -18.69 3.99 -2.70
C GLN A 168 -17.49 4.44 -3.55
N TYR A 169 -16.66 3.47 -3.97
CA TYR A 169 -15.81 3.69 -5.15
C TYR A 169 -16.75 3.96 -6.33
N GLY A 170 -16.59 5.11 -6.99
CA GLY A 170 -17.31 5.43 -8.22
C GLY A 170 -18.57 6.30 -8.10
N LYS A 171 -18.82 6.98 -6.98
CA LYS A 171 -19.69 8.18 -7.05
C LYS A 171 -18.90 9.32 -7.69
N GLU A 172 -19.46 9.95 -8.71
CA GLU A 172 -18.94 11.20 -9.25
C GLU A 172 -18.78 12.20 -8.10
N ASN A 173 -17.53 12.48 -7.78
CA ASN A 173 -17.17 13.43 -6.74
C ASN A 173 -16.61 14.66 -7.43
N SER A 174 -17.36 15.75 -7.40
CA SER A 174 -16.96 17.03 -8.00
C SER A 174 -15.68 17.58 -7.37
N TYR A 175 -15.31 17.13 -6.16
CA TYR A 175 -14.08 17.51 -5.48
C TYR A 175 -12.86 16.67 -5.90
N LEU A 176 -13.05 15.51 -6.56
CA LEU A 176 -11.95 14.59 -6.88
C LEU A 176 -10.86 15.27 -7.72
N GLN A 177 -11.24 16.04 -8.75
CA GLN A 177 -10.25 16.69 -9.60
C GLN A 177 -9.43 17.72 -8.81
N GLN A 178 -10.08 18.56 -7.98
CA GLN A 178 -9.40 19.52 -7.12
C GLN A 178 -8.48 18.82 -6.12
N HIS A 179 -8.96 17.74 -5.49
CA HIS A 179 -8.16 16.92 -4.59
C HIS A 179 -6.89 16.41 -5.27
N VAL A 180 -7.00 15.83 -6.48
CA VAL A 180 -5.85 15.28 -7.22
C VAL A 180 -4.86 16.38 -7.59
N GLU A 181 -5.33 17.55 -8.05
CA GLU A 181 -4.47 18.70 -8.36
C GLU A 181 -3.69 19.17 -7.12
N ASP A 182 -4.38 19.34 -5.98
CA ASP A 182 -3.77 19.80 -4.74
C ASP A 182 -2.85 18.73 -4.12
N GLU A 183 -3.24 17.45 -4.18
CA GLU A 183 -2.46 16.33 -3.65
C GLU A 183 -1.19 16.12 -4.46
N ASN A 184 -1.24 16.26 -5.79
CA ASN A 184 -0.05 16.24 -6.63
C ASN A 184 0.93 17.36 -6.25
N ALA A 185 0.43 18.56 -5.95
CA ALA A 185 1.27 19.66 -5.47
C ALA A 185 1.90 19.36 -4.10
N ARG A 186 1.16 18.69 -3.20
CA ARG A 186 1.69 18.22 -1.91
C ARG A 186 2.75 17.14 -2.08
N VAL A 187 2.56 16.15 -2.96
CA VAL A 187 3.56 15.12 -3.27
C VAL A 187 4.86 15.76 -3.77
N ARG A 188 4.77 16.71 -4.71
CA ARG A 188 5.96 17.41 -5.23
C ARG A 188 6.67 18.22 -4.14
N SER A 189 5.92 18.89 -3.27
CA SER A 189 6.47 19.64 -2.13
C SER A 189 7.16 18.74 -1.11
N ALA A 190 6.62 17.53 -0.87
CA ALA A 190 7.13 16.58 0.12
C ALA A 190 8.56 16.09 -0.22
N ILE A 191 8.90 15.91 -1.49
CA ILE A 191 10.19 15.36 -1.94
C ILE A 191 11.41 16.12 -1.35
N SER A 192 11.27 17.43 -1.13
CA SER A 192 12.34 18.30 -0.62
C SER A 192 12.01 18.95 0.73
N SER A 193 10.98 18.49 1.43
CA SER A 193 10.50 19.12 2.65
C SER A 193 11.33 18.71 3.87
N SER A 194 11.44 19.60 4.86
CA SER A 194 11.89 19.20 6.20
C SER A 194 10.86 18.26 6.83
N ALA A 195 11.22 17.57 7.93
CA ALA A 195 10.25 16.74 8.65
C ALA A 195 9.05 17.56 9.18
N ILE A 196 9.26 18.81 9.58
CA ILE A 196 8.19 19.70 10.07
C ILE A 196 7.24 20.06 8.92
N ASP A 197 7.79 20.51 7.79
CA ASP A 197 6.99 20.86 6.61
C ASP A 197 6.24 19.64 6.07
N LEU A 198 6.86 18.45 6.09
CA LEU A 198 6.18 17.21 5.73
C LEU A 198 4.99 16.95 6.65
N GLY A 199 5.15 17.14 7.96
CA GLY A 199 4.07 17.01 8.94
C GLY A 199 2.87 17.89 8.60
N GLU A 200 3.10 19.14 8.23
CA GLU A 200 2.04 20.05 7.76
C GLU A 200 1.36 19.53 6.48
N LEU A 201 2.14 19.03 5.51
CA LEU A 201 1.60 18.45 4.27
C LEU A 201 0.75 17.20 4.55
N LEU A 202 1.13 16.35 5.51
CA LEU A 202 0.33 15.19 5.93
C LEU A 202 -1.01 15.64 6.51
N ASN A 203 -1.02 16.66 7.36
CA ASN A 203 -2.23 17.20 7.96
C ASN A 203 -3.17 17.79 6.88
N GLN A 204 -2.61 18.52 5.91
CA GLN A 204 -3.36 19.04 4.76
C GLN A 204 -3.93 17.94 3.87
N SER A 205 -3.15 16.87 3.62
CA SER A 205 -3.60 15.70 2.87
C SER A 205 -4.79 15.03 3.58
N HIS A 206 -4.73 14.86 4.90
CA HIS A 206 -5.86 14.32 5.66
C HIS A 206 -7.12 15.21 5.57
N ALA A 207 -6.96 16.52 5.74
CA ALA A 207 -8.08 17.47 5.61
C ALA A 207 -8.72 17.40 4.21
N SER A 208 -7.90 17.24 3.16
CA SER A 208 -8.38 17.08 1.79
C SER A 208 -9.15 15.75 1.60
N LEU A 209 -8.70 14.66 2.21
CA LEU A 209 -9.45 13.38 2.20
C LEU A 209 -10.79 13.46 2.93
N ARG A 210 -10.84 14.22 4.02
CA ARG A 210 -12.10 14.52 4.71
C ARG A 210 -13.05 15.30 3.80
N SER A 211 -12.57 16.31 3.08
CA SER A 211 -13.36 17.05 2.08
C SER A 211 -13.78 16.17 0.89
N LEU A 212 -12.95 15.20 0.50
CA LEU A 212 -13.29 14.20 -0.50
C LEU A 212 -14.37 13.22 -0.01
N GLY A 213 -14.63 13.13 1.29
CA GLY A 213 -15.67 12.25 1.85
C GLY A 213 -15.27 10.77 1.86
N VAL A 214 -13.97 10.47 1.91
CA VAL A 214 -13.42 9.10 2.01
C VAL A 214 -12.96 8.75 3.44
N SER A 215 -13.10 9.68 4.37
CA SER A 215 -12.88 9.47 5.81
C SER A 215 -14.19 9.26 6.57
N LEU A 216 -14.07 8.87 7.84
CA LEU A 216 -15.16 8.72 8.79
C LEU A 216 -15.00 9.74 9.92
N PRO A 217 -16.10 10.26 10.52
CA PRO A 217 -16.01 11.19 11.64
C PRO A 217 -15.16 10.68 12.81
N GLU A 218 -15.22 9.39 13.11
CA GLU A 218 -14.43 8.77 14.17
C GLU A 218 -12.94 8.67 13.80
N MET A 219 -12.63 8.48 12.51
CA MET A 219 -11.26 8.53 12.00
C MET A 219 -10.71 9.95 12.07
N ASP A 220 -11.49 10.94 11.64
CA ASP A 220 -11.11 12.34 11.66
C ASP A 220 -10.79 12.79 13.10
N GLN A 221 -11.65 12.45 14.07
CA GLN A 221 -11.42 12.77 15.48
C GLN A 221 -10.15 12.13 16.03
N LEU A 222 -9.88 10.87 15.66
CA LEU A 222 -8.68 10.16 16.11
C LEU A 222 -7.42 10.79 15.52
N VAL A 223 -7.42 11.10 14.22
CA VAL A 223 -6.29 11.76 13.56
C VAL A 223 -6.06 13.16 14.14
N GLU A 224 -7.12 13.96 14.31
CA GLU A 224 -7.04 15.29 14.94
C GLU A 224 -6.47 15.20 16.36
N SER A 225 -6.88 14.20 17.15
CA SER A 225 -6.31 13.96 18.49
C SER A 225 -4.82 13.66 18.42
N ILE A 226 -4.40 12.76 17.52
CA ILE A 226 -2.98 12.39 17.36
C ILE A 226 -2.15 13.60 16.90
N GLN A 227 -2.67 14.44 16.02
CA GLN A 227 -1.99 15.66 15.56
C GLN A 227 -1.71 16.68 16.68
N GLN A 228 -2.42 16.59 17.82
CA GLN A 228 -2.23 17.47 18.98
C GLN A 228 -1.30 16.88 20.05
N GLU A 229 -0.82 15.64 19.88
CA GLU A 229 0.09 15.00 20.83
C GLU A 229 1.50 15.59 20.75
N ASP A 230 2.17 15.69 21.89
CA ASP A 230 3.51 16.26 22.00
C ASP A 230 4.53 15.43 21.20
N GLY A 231 5.31 16.10 20.34
CA GLY A 231 6.27 15.46 19.45
C GLY A 231 5.69 14.81 18.20
N VAL A 232 4.39 14.94 17.92
CA VAL A 232 3.81 14.58 16.61
C VAL A 232 3.94 15.76 15.65
N LEU A 233 4.60 15.54 14.52
CA LEU A 233 4.79 16.54 13.46
C LEU A 233 3.59 16.59 12.50
N GLY A 234 2.99 15.44 12.24
CA GLY A 234 1.76 15.34 11.44
C GLY A 234 1.24 13.92 11.38
N ALA A 235 -0.04 13.79 11.07
CA ALA A 235 -0.70 12.50 10.94
C ALA A 235 -1.81 12.52 9.89
N ARG A 236 -1.97 11.39 9.18
CA ARG A 236 -3.08 11.16 8.26
C ARG A 236 -3.51 9.70 8.29
N MET A 237 -4.79 9.45 8.01
CA MET A 237 -5.25 8.11 7.64
C MET A 237 -4.45 7.55 6.45
N MET A 238 -4.37 6.23 6.26
CA MET A 238 -3.69 5.62 5.11
C MET A 238 -4.60 4.61 4.40
N GLY A 239 -4.48 4.53 3.06
CA GLY A 239 -5.25 3.62 2.22
C GLY A 239 -6.61 4.18 1.81
N GLY A 240 -7.39 3.34 1.12
CA GLY A 240 -8.65 3.74 0.47
C GLY A 240 -9.86 4.04 1.38
N GLY A 241 -9.64 4.58 2.58
CA GLY A 241 -10.70 5.12 3.42
C GLY A 241 -11.32 4.18 4.46
N PHE A 242 -12.13 4.76 5.35
CA PHE A 242 -13.12 4.08 6.19
C PHE A 242 -12.56 3.12 7.29
N GLY A 243 -11.40 3.46 7.85
CA GLY A 243 -10.73 2.69 8.91
C GLY A 243 -9.26 2.42 8.60
N GLY A 244 -8.66 1.46 9.32
CA GLY A 244 -7.29 0.99 9.05
C GLY A 244 -6.21 1.73 9.82
N MET A 245 -5.06 1.93 9.18
CA MET A 245 -3.87 2.54 9.79
C MET A 245 -3.84 4.05 9.61
N ILE A 246 -3.25 4.73 10.59
CA ILE A 246 -2.89 6.15 10.56
C ILE A 246 -1.37 6.21 10.48
N LEU A 247 -0.87 6.92 9.47
CA LEU A 247 0.53 7.28 9.36
C LEU A 247 0.80 8.48 10.25
N VAL A 248 1.78 8.37 11.14
CA VAL A 248 2.17 9.42 12.07
C VAL A 248 3.65 9.71 11.87
N LEU A 249 3.99 10.97 11.59
CA LEU A 249 5.35 11.47 11.57
C LEU A 249 5.68 12.08 12.93
N VAL A 250 6.77 11.62 13.56
CA VAL A 250 7.14 12.02 14.93
C VAL A 250 8.53 12.66 14.98
N GLU A 251 8.74 13.54 15.96
CA GLU A 251 10.04 14.17 16.21
C GLU A 251 11.09 13.15 16.67
N GLY A 252 10.69 12.06 17.32
CA GLY A 252 11.61 11.07 17.85
C GLY A 252 10.93 9.76 18.23
N GLU A 253 11.75 8.72 18.41
CA GLU A 253 11.29 7.36 18.74
C GLU A 253 10.52 7.28 20.08
N GLY A 254 10.76 8.22 21.00
CA GLY A 254 10.09 8.29 22.30
C GLY A 254 8.61 8.69 22.25
N VAL A 255 8.12 9.23 21.14
CA VAL A 255 6.70 9.56 20.94
C VAL A 255 5.94 8.27 20.61
N PHE A 256 4.95 7.87 21.39
CA PHE A 256 4.32 6.53 21.34
C PHE A 256 5.35 5.39 21.47
N PRO A 257 6.03 5.25 22.62
CA PRO A 257 7.17 4.34 22.79
C PRO A 257 6.82 2.85 22.57
N GLU A 258 5.55 2.47 22.68
CA GLU A 258 5.03 1.13 22.41
C GLU A 258 4.88 0.80 20.93
N ILE A 259 4.94 1.80 20.05
CA ILE A 259 4.81 1.64 18.59
C ILE A 259 6.20 1.80 17.96
N PRO A 260 6.73 0.78 17.24
CA PRO A 260 8.03 0.89 16.61
C PRO A 260 8.02 1.88 15.43
N LEU A 261 9.20 2.40 15.11
CA LEU A 261 9.39 3.11 13.84
C LEU A 261 9.24 2.14 12.67
N VAL A 262 8.63 2.64 11.59
CA VAL A 262 8.55 1.94 10.32
C VAL A 262 9.92 1.98 9.65
N GLN A 263 10.37 0.83 9.15
CA GLN A 263 11.59 0.71 8.37
C GLN A 263 11.24 0.38 6.92
N SER A 264 11.89 1.06 5.98
CA SER A 264 11.80 0.74 4.56
C SER A 264 12.43 -0.62 4.28
N SER A 265 11.87 -1.36 3.33
CA SER A 265 12.41 -2.64 2.87
C SER A 265 12.72 -2.64 1.37
N GLU A 266 13.29 -3.75 0.91
CA GLU A 266 13.52 -4.05 -0.50
C GLU A 266 12.23 -4.49 -1.23
N ALA A 267 12.28 -4.52 -2.56
CA ALA A 267 11.19 -4.96 -3.41
C ALA A 267 10.83 -6.45 -3.22
N ALA A 268 9.68 -6.82 -3.77
CA ALA A 268 9.26 -8.22 -3.88
C ALA A 268 10.33 -9.09 -4.56
N ILE A 269 10.54 -10.28 -4.02
CA ILE A 269 11.49 -11.26 -4.55
C ILE A 269 10.79 -12.55 -4.96
N LEU A 270 11.31 -13.18 -6.01
CA LEU A 270 10.93 -14.51 -6.45
C LEU A 270 12.16 -15.43 -6.38
N GLU A 271 12.00 -16.58 -5.75
CA GLU A 271 13.00 -17.64 -5.68
C GLU A 271 12.48 -18.88 -6.42
N GLU A 272 13.33 -19.45 -7.27
CA GLU A 272 13.11 -20.77 -7.87
C GLU A 272 13.92 -21.82 -7.10
N ILE A 273 13.24 -22.80 -6.54
CA ILE A 273 13.83 -23.86 -5.73
C ILE A 273 13.93 -25.12 -6.61
N PHE A 274 15.17 -25.56 -6.85
CA PHE A 274 15.52 -26.70 -7.71
C PHE A 274 15.83 -27.96 -6.90
#